data_AF-A0A9N9PD48-F1
#
_entry.id   AF-A0A9N9PD48-F1
#
_cell.length_a   1.000
_cell.length_b   1.000
_cell.length_c   1.000
_cell.angle_alpha   90.00
_cell.angle_beta   90.00
_cell.angle_gamma   90.00
#
_symmetry.space_group_name_H-M   'P 1'
#
loop_
_entity.id
_entity.type
_entity.pdbx_description
1 polymer ?
#
loop_
_entity_poly.entity_id
_entity_poly.type
_entity_poly.pdbx_seq_one_letter_code
_entity_poly.pdbx_strand_id
1 'polypeptide(L)' 'MLKKWNETKNLNNKPKSGYKRITSKRQDEKIRNMAEKNFEITAAEIKLKMEKCNVKVNKNTIRYHLHEGGAR' A
#
# COMPACT_ATOMS: atom_id res chain seq x y z
N MET A 1 -25.12 7.95 -22.64
CA MET A 1 -25.28 6.63 -21.97
C MET A 1 -25.27 5.43 -22.92
N LEU A 2 -25.70 5.55 -24.20
CA LEU A 2 -25.76 4.43 -25.15
C LEU A 2 -24.40 3.81 -25.56
N LYS A 3 -23.33 4.62 -25.73
CA LYS A 3 -22.01 4.12 -26.20
C LYS A 3 -21.41 3.05 -25.28
N LYS A 4 -21.43 3.28 -23.96
CA LYS A 4 -20.82 2.40 -22.96
C LYS A 4 -21.49 1.02 -22.91
N TRP A 5 -22.80 0.97 -23.13
CA TRP A 5 -23.58 -0.28 -23.23
C TRP A 5 -23.20 -1.10 -24.46
N ASN A 6 -23.08 -0.45 -25.63
CA ASN A 6 -22.72 -1.14 -26.87
C ASN A 6 -21.31 -1.74 -26.84
N GLU A 7 -20.39 -1.12 -26.10
CA GLU A 7 -18.99 -1.57 -26.00
C GLU A 7 -18.74 -2.60 -24.91
N THR A 8 -19.41 -2.49 -23.75
CA THR A 8 -19.08 -3.31 -22.58
C THR A 8 -20.23 -4.15 -22.03
N LYS A 9 -21.46 -3.95 -22.54
CA LYS A 9 -22.72 -4.50 -21.97
C LYS A 9 -22.80 -4.35 -20.45
N ASN A 10 -22.16 -3.31 -19.90
CA ASN A 10 -22.01 -3.12 -18.47
C ASN A 10 -22.26 -1.66 -18.12
N LEU A 11 -23.34 -1.41 -17.38
CA LEU A 11 -23.70 -0.07 -16.88
C LEU A 11 -23.03 0.25 -15.54
N ASN A 12 -22.20 -0.66 -15.04
CA ASN A 12 -21.58 -0.51 -13.73
C ASN A 12 -20.56 0.65 -13.75
N ASN A 13 -20.86 1.68 -12.95
CA ASN A 13 -20.00 2.84 -12.77
C ASN A 13 -19.02 2.66 -11.60
N LYS A 14 -18.80 1.43 -11.14
CA LYS A 14 -17.75 1.15 -10.16
C LYS A 14 -16.42 1.71 -10.66
N PRO A 15 -15.69 2.46 -9.81
CA PRO A 15 -14.37 2.94 -10.17
C PRO A 15 -13.49 1.74 -10.54
N LYS A 16 -12.73 1.87 -11.62
CA LYS A 16 -11.77 0.84 -12.02
C LYS A 16 -10.81 0.60 -10.84
N SER A 17 -10.51 -0.66 -10.57
CA SER A 17 -9.46 -1.01 -9.62
C SER A 17 -8.21 -0.21 -9.97
N GLY A 18 -7.64 0.49 -9.00
CA GLY A 18 -6.40 1.23 -9.18
C GLY A 18 -5.25 0.31 -9.60
N TYR A 19 -4.10 0.92 -9.91
CA TYR A 19 -2.90 0.16 -10.27
C TYR A 19 -2.55 -0.85 -9.17
N LYS A 20 -2.13 -2.07 -9.57
CA LYS A 20 -1.75 -3.12 -8.61
C LYS A 20 -0.66 -2.58 -7.69
N ARG A 21 -0.84 -2.74 -6.37
CA ARG A 21 0.17 -2.37 -5.37
C ARG A 21 1.46 -3.15 -5.62
N ILE A 22 2.60 -2.46 -5.50
CA ILE A 22 3.94 -3.09 -5.59
C ILE A 22 4.18 -3.98 -4.36
N THR A 23 3.59 -3.65 -3.21
CA THR A 23 3.75 -4.41 -1.98
C THR A 23 2.66 -5.47 -1.80
N SER A 24 3.07 -6.59 -1.22
CA SER A 24 2.18 -7.66 -0.77
C SER A 24 1.53 -7.32 0.57
N LYS A 25 0.32 -7.82 0.83
CA LYS A 25 -0.38 -7.67 2.13
C LYS A 25 0.50 -8.04 3.32
N ARG A 26 1.32 -9.09 3.20
CA ARG A 26 2.23 -9.53 4.26
C ARG A 26 3.35 -8.51 4.55
N GLN A 27 3.77 -7.76 3.53
CA GLN A 27 4.76 -6.70 3.70
C GLN A 27 4.12 -5.49 4.37
N ASP A 28 2.91 -5.11 3.95
CA ASP A 28 2.13 -4.02 4.56
C ASP A 28 1.89 -4.29 6.05
N GLU A 29 1.50 -5.51 6.41
CA GLU A 29 1.28 -5.94 7.79
C GLU A 29 2.57 -5.91 8.63
N LYS A 30 3.72 -6.32 8.05
CA LYS A 30 5.01 -6.17 8.72
C LYS A 30 5.37 -4.70 8.98
N ILE A 31 5.10 -3.79 8.04
CA ILE A 31 5.32 -2.36 8.21
C ILE A 31 4.49 -1.85 9.39
N ARG A 32 3.19 -2.19 9.40
CA ARG A 32 2.27 -1.78 10.47
C ARG A 32 2.68 -2.33 11.83
N ASN A 33 2.99 -3.61 11.93
CA ASN A 33 3.44 -4.24 13.16
C ASN A 33 4.74 -3.63 13.71
N MET A 34 5.64 -3.15 12.85
CA MET A 34 6.85 -2.44 13.30
C MET A 34 6.54 -1.06 13.87
N ALA A 35 5.57 -0.35 13.28
CA ALA A 35 5.12 0.94 13.75
C ALA A 35 4.32 0.84 15.06
N GLU A 36 3.46 -0.17 15.19
CA GLU A 36 2.69 -0.43 16.41
C GLU A 36 3.60 -0.78 17.59
N LYS A 37 4.66 -1.57 17.36
CA LYS A 37 5.62 -1.94 18.43
C LYS A 37 6.44 -0.74 18.90
N ASN A 38 6.85 0.13 17.97
CA ASN A 38 7.71 1.27 18.25
C ASN A 38 7.12 2.53 17.58
N PHE A 39 6.34 3.32 18.31
CA PHE A 39 5.66 4.49 17.77
C PHE A 39 6.60 5.57 17.19
N GLU A 40 7.84 5.65 17.68
CA GLU A 40 8.85 6.61 17.22
C GLU A 40 9.68 6.14 16.03
N ILE A 41 9.43 4.91 15.52
CA ILE A 41 10.21 4.37 14.42
C ILE A 41 10.02 5.21 13.15
N THR A 42 11.13 5.53 12.51
CA THR A 42 11.11 6.31 11.27
C THR A 42 10.92 5.41 10.05
N ALA A 43 10.39 5.98 8.97
CA ALA A 43 10.28 5.27 7.68
C ALA A 43 11.64 4.79 7.15
N ALA A 44 12.75 5.45 7.50
CA ALA A 44 14.10 5.05 7.12
C ALA A 44 14.55 3.78 7.88
N GLU A 45 14.26 3.69 9.17
CA GLU A 45 14.56 2.51 9.98
C GLU A 45 13.71 1.30 9.57
N ILE A 46 12.43 1.52 9.27
CA ILE A 46 11.57 0.47 8.71
C ILE A 46 12.15 -0.04 7.38
N LYS A 47 12.62 0.86 6.51
CA LYS A 47 13.25 0.48 5.25
C LYS A 47 14.49 -0.39 5.49
N LEU A 48 15.37 0.01 6.39
CA LEU A 48 16.57 -0.77 6.75
C LEU A 48 16.19 -2.16 7.30
N LYS A 49 15.17 -2.26 8.15
CA LYS A 49 14.67 -3.54 8.68
C LYS A 49 14.08 -4.43 7.58
N MET A 50 13.33 -3.85 6.64
CA MET A 50 12.76 -4.55 5.47
C MET A 50 13.86 -5.08 4.55
N GLU A 51 14.88 -4.27 4.28
CA GLU A 51 16.03 -4.65 3.45
C GLU A 51 16.85 -5.77 4.09
N LYS A 52 17.02 -5.77 5.42
CA LYS A 52 17.61 -6.90 6.16
C LYS A 52 16.82 -8.22 6.00
N CYS A 53 15.51 -8.13 5.80
CA CYS A 53 14.66 -9.28 5.48
C CYS A 53 14.62 -9.60 3.97
N ASN A 54 15.53 -9.04 3.18
CA ASN A 54 15.60 -9.17 1.72
C ASN A 54 14.35 -8.64 0.98
N VAL A 55 13.65 -7.67 1.58
CA VAL A 55 12.47 -7.03 1.01
C VAL A 55 12.82 -5.59 0.63
N LYS A 56 12.87 -5.30 -0.67
CA LYS A 56 13.09 -3.94 -1.17
C LYS A 56 11.78 -3.16 -1.19
N VAL A 57 11.69 -2.11 -0.39
CA VAL A 57 10.52 -1.21 -0.33
C VAL A 57 10.98 0.24 -0.42
N ASN A 58 10.25 1.06 -1.18
CA ASN A 58 10.52 2.48 -1.24
C ASN A 58 10.07 3.17 0.07
N LYS A 59 10.81 4.18 0.51
CA LYS A 59 10.50 5.02 1.67
C LYS A 59 9.12 5.67 1.55
N ASN A 60 8.72 6.11 0.35
CA ASN A 60 7.39 6.69 0.13
C ASN A 60 6.26 5.68 0.32
N THR A 61 6.48 4.42 -0.08
CA THR A 61 5.52 3.34 0.16
C THR A 61 5.34 3.08 1.65
N ILE A 62 6.44 3.10 2.42
CA ILE A 62 6.38 2.96 3.88
C ILE A 62 5.58 4.12 4.51
N ARG A 63 5.85 5.37 4.13
CA ARG A 63 5.08 6.54 4.62
C ARG A 63 3.60 6.44 4.30
N TYR A 64 3.25 6.02 3.08
CA TYR A 64 1.87 5.81 2.70
C TYR A 64 1.18 4.79 3.61
N HIS A 65 1.86 3.67 3.92
CA HIS A 65 1.32 2.63 4.82
C HIS A 65 1.22 3.06 6.28
N LEU A 66 2.17 3.86 6.76
CA LEU A 66 2.08 4.47 8.08
C LEU A 66 0.85 5.37 8.15
N HIS A 67 0.70 6.28 7.19
CA HIS A 67 -0.43 7.20 7.12
C HIS A 67 -1.79 6.49 6.95
N GLU A 68 -1.92 5.49 6.06
CA GLU A 68 -3.14 4.67 5.96
C GLU A 68 -3.46 3.92 7.26
N GLY A 69 -2.44 3.55 8.02
CA GLY A 69 -2.57 2.86 9.31
C GLY A 69 -2.84 3.79 10.49
N GLY A 70 -2.91 5.11 10.29
CA GLY A 70 -3.01 6.09 11.38
C GLY A 70 -1.71 6.26 12.19
N ALA A 71 -0.62 5.68 11.72
CA ALA A 71 0.73 5.92 12.23
C ALA A 71 1.34 7.16 11.53
N ARG A 72 2.23 7.84 12.23
CA ARG A 72 2.74 9.20 11.94
C ARG A 72 3.33 9.40 10.53
#